data_AF-A0A1G0F8E3-F1
#
_entry.id   AF-A0A1G0F8E3-F1
#
_cell.length_a   1.000
_cell.length_b   1.000
_cell.length_c   1.000
_cell.angle_alpha   90.00
_cell.angle_beta   90.00
_cell.angle_gamma   90.00
#
_symmetry.space_group_name_H-M   'P 1'
#
loop_
_entity.id
_entity.type
_entity.pdbx_description
1 polymer ?
#
loop_
_entity_poly.entity_id
_entity_poly.type
_entity_poly.pdbx_seq_one_letter_code
_entity_poly.pdbx_strand_id
1 'polypeptide(L)'
;DTNVKYLNEHGVTIWDEWADERGELGPVYGKQWRSWTETNGNAIDQIANAIETIKTNPDSRRIIVSSWNVAEIEKMALPPCHCLFQFYVQNGQLSCLLYQRSADAFLGVPFNIASYALLTLMVAQVTDLEAHEFIHAFG
;
A
#
# COMPACT_ATOMS: atom_id res chain seq x y z
N ASP A 1 -9.47 0.49 6.50
CA ASP A 1 -10.75 1.09 6.11
C ASP A 1 -10.83 1.12 4.59
N THR A 2 -12.01 0.94 4.04
CA THR A 2 -12.33 1.02 2.60
C THR A 2 -13.60 1.84 2.35
N ASN A 3 -14.12 2.51 3.37
CA ASN A 3 -15.24 3.44 3.26
C ASN A 3 -14.71 4.89 3.27
N VAL A 4 -15.30 5.77 2.46
CA VAL A 4 -14.87 7.18 2.35
C VAL A 4 -15.21 8.03 3.57
N LYS A 5 -16.04 7.55 4.50
CA LYS A 5 -16.48 8.31 5.67
C LYS A 5 -15.35 8.96 6.46
N TYR A 6 -14.29 8.21 6.78
CA TYR A 6 -13.12 8.77 7.50
C TYR A 6 -12.46 9.90 6.70
N LEU A 7 -12.35 9.75 5.38
CA LEU A 7 -11.78 10.77 4.51
C LEU A 7 -12.66 12.02 4.50
N ASN A 8 -13.97 11.87 4.35
CA ASN A 8 -14.90 12.99 4.33
C ASN A 8 -14.96 13.74 5.68
N GLU A 9 -14.87 13.02 6.80
CA GLU A 9 -14.75 13.63 8.16
C GLU A 9 -13.50 14.53 8.29
N HIS A 10 -12.48 14.32 7.47
CA HIS A 10 -11.24 15.10 7.42
C HIS A 10 -11.15 16.02 6.19
N GLY A 11 -12.26 16.23 5.48
CA GLY A 11 -12.30 17.12 4.31
C GLY A 11 -11.57 16.59 3.07
N VAL A 12 -11.31 15.28 3.01
CA VAL A 12 -10.67 14.62 1.86
C VAL A 12 -11.76 13.96 1.00
N THR A 13 -11.86 14.35 -0.26
CA THR A 13 -12.90 13.92 -1.21
C THR A 13 -12.37 13.14 -2.41
N ILE A 14 -11.08 12.81 -2.41
CA ILE A 14 -10.39 12.23 -3.58
C ILE A 14 -10.92 10.86 -4.00
N TRP A 15 -11.74 10.19 -3.17
CA TRP A 15 -12.30 8.86 -3.45
C TRP A 15 -13.81 8.87 -3.75
N ASP A 16 -14.45 10.03 -3.66
CA ASP A 16 -15.91 10.16 -3.69
C ASP A 16 -16.50 9.70 -5.04
N GLU A 17 -15.80 9.92 -6.15
CA GLU A 17 -16.25 9.56 -7.49
C GLU A 17 -16.37 8.03 -7.71
N TRP A 18 -15.72 7.23 -6.87
CA TRP A 18 -15.70 5.76 -6.99
C TRP A 18 -16.51 5.04 -5.91
N ALA A 19 -16.96 5.75 -4.88
CA ALA A 19 -17.68 5.15 -3.78
C ALA A 19 -19.15 4.86 -4.16
N ASP A 20 -19.72 3.78 -3.63
CA ASP A 20 -21.15 3.51 -3.75
C ASP A 20 -22.01 4.48 -2.90
N GLU A 21 -23.34 4.36 -2.96
CA GLU A 21 -24.27 5.23 -2.20
C GLU A 21 -24.06 5.19 -0.67
N ARG A 22 -23.35 4.19 -0.16
CA ARG A 22 -23.00 4.02 1.27
C ARG A 22 -21.56 4.40 1.57
N GLY A 23 -20.81 4.88 0.57
CA GLY A 23 -19.42 5.26 0.68
C GLY A 23 -18.43 4.10 0.52
N GLU A 24 -18.86 2.92 0.09
CA GLU A 24 -18.00 1.73 -0.01
C GLU A 24 -17.21 1.70 -1.33
N LEU A 25 -15.92 1.36 -1.23
CA LEU A 25 -15.03 1.16 -2.40
C LEU A 25 -14.79 -0.32 -2.73
N GLY A 26 -15.36 -1.24 -1.95
CA GLY A 26 -15.02 -2.66 -2.01
C GLY A 26 -13.63 -2.96 -1.42
N PRO A 27 -13.04 -4.14 -1.72
CA PRO A 27 -11.83 -4.63 -1.08
C PRO A 27 -10.55 -3.99 -1.63
N VAL A 28 -10.47 -2.66 -1.70
CA VAL A 28 -9.30 -1.91 -2.20
C VAL A 28 -8.12 -1.94 -1.20
N TYR A 29 -7.06 -1.18 -1.49
CA TYR A 29 -5.75 -1.13 -0.82
C TYR A 29 -5.77 -1.46 0.68
N GLY A 30 -6.50 -0.69 1.49
CA GLY A 30 -6.50 -0.84 2.95
C GLY A 30 -6.92 -2.24 3.41
N LYS A 31 -7.90 -2.86 2.73
CA LYS A 31 -8.27 -4.24 3.00
C LYS A 31 -7.16 -5.20 2.60
N GLN A 32 -6.58 -5.07 1.40
CA GLN A 32 -5.52 -5.98 0.97
C GLN A 32 -4.29 -5.89 1.86
N TRP A 33 -3.92 -4.68 2.30
CA TRP A 33 -2.74 -4.46 3.12
C TRP A 33 -2.86 -5.04 4.53
N ARG A 34 -4.07 -4.98 5.13
CA ARG A 34 -4.29 -5.30 6.54
C ARG A 34 -5.07 -6.58 6.78
N SER A 35 -5.78 -7.08 5.76
CA SER A 35 -6.71 -8.20 5.87
C SER A 35 -6.91 -8.90 4.52
N TRP A 36 -5.81 -9.26 3.86
CA TRP A 36 -5.86 -10.06 2.63
C TRP A 36 -6.54 -11.40 2.92
N THR A 37 -7.60 -11.71 2.17
CA THR A 37 -8.40 -12.92 2.40
C THR A 37 -7.71 -14.17 1.85
N GLU A 38 -7.45 -15.13 2.73
CA GLU A 38 -6.93 -16.46 2.37
C GLU A 38 -8.05 -17.40 1.90
N THR A 39 -7.67 -18.49 1.22
CA THR A 39 -8.62 -19.51 0.74
C THR A 39 -9.36 -20.24 1.85
N ASN A 40 -8.78 -20.30 3.05
CA ASN A 40 -9.38 -20.91 4.25
C ASN A 40 -10.23 -19.93 5.07
N GLY A 41 -10.37 -18.67 4.62
CA GLY A 41 -11.14 -17.62 5.31
C GLY A 41 -10.36 -16.83 6.37
N ASN A 42 -9.08 -17.16 6.60
CA ASN A 42 -8.20 -16.35 7.43
C ASN A 42 -7.79 -15.04 6.72
N ALA A 43 -7.17 -14.14 7.47
CA ALA A 43 -6.71 -12.85 6.97
C ALA A 43 -5.20 -12.66 7.21
N ILE A 44 -4.50 -12.17 6.20
CA ILE A 44 -3.07 -11.81 6.28
C ILE A 44 -2.95 -10.29 6.43
N ASP A 45 -2.30 -9.84 7.51
CA ASP A 45 -1.85 -8.45 7.67
C ASP A 45 -0.44 -8.29 7.09
N GLN A 46 -0.37 -7.87 5.83
CA GLN A 46 0.88 -7.75 5.09
C GLN A 46 1.78 -6.63 5.64
N ILE A 47 1.19 -5.55 6.18
CA ILE A 47 1.95 -4.45 6.80
C ILE A 47 2.62 -4.92 8.09
N ALA A 48 1.88 -5.61 8.95
CA ALA A 48 2.44 -6.17 10.18
C ALA A 48 3.57 -7.16 9.87
N ASN A 49 3.34 -8.06 8.89
CA ASN A 49 4.35 -9.04 8.46
C ASN A 49 5.60 -8.37 7.89
N ALA A 50 5.45 -7.31 7.09
CA ALA A 50 6.57 -6.56 6.54
C ALA A 50 7.41 -5.90 7.64
N ILE A 51 6.76 -5.20 8.58
CA ILE A 51 7.43 -4.55 9.73
C ILE A 51 8.16 -5.59 10.60
N GLU A 52 7.51 -6.72 10.89
CA GLU A 52 8.11 -7.79 11.68
C GLU A 52 9.32 -8.41 10.96
N THR A 53 9.21 -8.62 9.65
CA THR A 53 10.31 -9.13 8.84
C THR A 53 11.49 -8.14 8.81
N ILE A 54 11.23 -6.84 8.69
CA ILE A 54 12.28 -5.81 8.76
C ILE A 54 13.03 -5.89 10.09
N LYS A 55 12.31 -6.08 11.21
CA LYS A 55 12.91 -6.15 12.55
C LYS A 55 13.70 -7.43 12.81
N THR A 56 13.25 -8.56 12.28
CA THR A 56 13.78 -9.89 12.63
C THR A 56 14.66 -10.52 11.55
N ASN A 57 14.46 -10.14 10.29
CA ASN A 57 15.19 -10.66 9.14
C ASN A 57 15.32 -9.57 8.04
N PRO A 58 16.05 -8.47 8.31
CA PRO A 58 16.14 -7.31 7.41
C PRO A 58 16.72 -7.64 6.02
N ASP A 59 17.55 -8.68 5.91
CA ASP A 59 18.16 -9.14 4.65
C ASP A 59 17.16 -9.91 3.75
N SER A 60 15.92 -10.10 4.21
CA SER A 60 14.89 -10.80 3.47
C SER A 60 14.62 -10.12 2.13
N ARG A 61 14.69 -10.91 1.05
CA ARG A 61 14.33 -10.48 -0.31
C ARG A 61 12.82 -10.57 -0.58
N ARG A 62 12.01 -10.74 0.46
CA ARG A 62 10.57 -11.06 0.38
C ARG A 62 9.70 -10.13 1.22
N ILE A 63 10.20 -8.94 1.57
CA ILE A 63 9.46 -7.94 2.34
C ILE A 63 8.49 -7.22 1.39
N ILE A 64 7.41 -7.89 1.03
CA ILE A 64 6.50 -7.49 -0.06
C ILE A 64 5.09 -7.26 0.50
N VAL A 65 4.43 -6.23 -0.03
CA VAL A 65 3.00 -6.00 0.15
C VAL A 65 2.35 -5.88 -1.22
N SER A 66 1.31 -6.67 -1.46
CA SER A 66 0.55 -6.66 -2.71
C SER A 66 -0.88 -6.18 -2.47
N SER A 67 -1.32 -5.27 -3.32
CA SER A 67 -2.74 -4.88 -3.45
C SER A 67 -3.45 -5.74 -4.50
N TRP A 68 -2.72 -6.51 -5.31
CA TRP A 68 -3.25 -7.20 -6.50
C TRP A 68 -3.84 -8.58 -6.18
N ASN A 69 -5.00 -8.60 -5.53
CA ASN A 69 -5.74 -9.83 -5.24
C ASN A 69 -6.67 -10.21 -6.40
N VAL A 70 -6.19 -11.09 -7.28
CA VAL A 70 -6.90 -11.51 -8.51
C VAL A 70 -8.33 -11.97 -8.24
N ALA A 71 -8.58 -12.66 -7.12
CA ALA A 71 -9.91 -13.18 -6.78
C ALA A 71 -10.91 -12.08 -6.33
N GLU A 72 -10.43 -10.87 -6.08
CA GLU A 72 -11.22 -9.78 -5.53
C GLU A 72 -11.25 -8.52 -6.39
N ILE A 73 -10.47 -8.46 -7.49
CA ILE A 73 -10.40 -7.29 -8.38
C ILE A 73 -11.78 -6.84 -8.85
N GLU A 74 -12.63 -7.76 -9.28
CA GLU A 74 -13.98 -7.46 -9.78
C GLU A 74 -14.94 -6.94 -8.71
N LYS A 75 -14.55 -6.98 -7.43
CA LYS A 75 -15.33 -6.44 -6.31
C LYS A 75 -14.89 -5.03 -5.92
N MET A 76 -13.78 -4.54 -6.47
CA MET A 76 -13.21 -3.24 -6.16
C MET A 76 -13.82 -2.16 -7.06
N ALA A 77 -14.07 -0.97 -6.52
CA ALA A 77 -14.54 0.16 -7.31
C ALA A 77 -13.58 0.52 -8.45
N LEU A 78 -12.26 0.36 -8.21
CA LEU A 78 -11.25 0.36 -9.26
C LEU A 78 -10.14 -0.64 -8.93
N PRO A 79 -9.60 -1.34 -9.95
CA PRO A 79 -8.43 -2.18 -9.75
C PRO A 79 -7.22 -1.35 -9.28
N PRO A 80 -6.39 -1.86 -8.34
CA PRO A 80 -5.27 -1.11 -7.76
C PRO A 80 -4.32 -0.55 -8.82
N CYS A 81 -4.01 0.74 -8.80
CA CYS A 81 -2.98 1.32 -9.67
C CYS A 81 -1.57 1.01 -9.12
N HIS A 82 -1.39 1.15 -7.81
CA HIS A 82 -0.19 0.80 -7.08
C HIS A 82 -0.29 -0.65 -6.57
N CYS A 83 0.21 -1.56 -7.38
CA CYS A 83 -0.10 -2.99 -7.29
C CYS A 83 0.73 -3.71 -6.23
N LEU A 84 2.02 -3.40 -6.15
CA LEU A 84 2.97 -4.11 -5.31
C LEU A 84 4.07 -3.15 -4.88
N PHE A 85 4.49 -3.26 -3.63
CA PHE A 85 5.72 -2.62 -3.18
C PHE A 85 6.57 -3.56 -2.35
N GLN A 86 7.88 -3.35 -2.40
CA GLN A 86 8.88 -4.14 -1.73
C GLN A 86 9.80 -3.23 -0.91
N PHE A 87 10.03 -3.58 0.34
CA PHE A 87 11.06 -2.96 1.16
C PHE A 87 12.39 -3.69 1.01
N TYR A 88 13.47 -2.94 1.22
CA TYR A 88 14.83 -3.45 1.24
C TYR A 88 15.62 -2.73 2.32
N VAL A 89 16.41 -3.48 3.09
CA VAL A 89 17.27 -2.93 4.14
C VAL A 89 18.72 -3.19 3.78
N GLN A 90 19.55 -2.15 3.87
CA GLN A 90 21.00 -2.26 3.72
C GLN A 90 21.68 -1.21 4.58
N ASN A 91 22.73 -1.57 5.33
CA ASN A 91 23.53 -0.63 6.13
C ASN A 91 22.71 0.26 7.08
N GLY A 92 21.63 -0.28 7.68
CA GLY A 92 20.75 0.49 8.58
C GLY A 92 19.77 1.43 7.86
N GLN A 93 19.68 1.33 6.53
CA GLN A 93 18.84 2.17 5.68
C GLN A 93 17.69 1.37 5.07
N LEU A 94 16.49 1.95 5.07
CA LEU A 94 15.27 1.38 4.48
C LEU A 94 14.93 2.05 3.15
N SER A 95 14.88 1.26 2.10
CA SER A 95 14.39 1.64 0.78
C SER A 95 13.04 0.99 0.47
N CYS A 96 12.27 1.59 -0.42
CA CYS A 96 10.99 1.08 -0.89
C CYS A 96 10.91 1.17 -2.42
N LEU A 97 10.58 0.06 -3.07
CA LEU A 97 10.25 0.01 -4.49
C LEU A 97 8.73 -0.13 -4.64
N LEU A 98 8.11 0.73 -5.44
CA LEU A 98 6.71 0.62 -5.86
C LEU A 98 6.65 0.21 -7.33
N TYR A 99 5.84 -0.79 -7.65
CA TYR A 99 5.35 -1.05 -9.01
C TYR A 99 3.93 -0.53 -9.20
N GLN A 100 3.77 0.46 -10.08
CA GLN A 100 2.51 1.07 -10.46
C GLN A 100 2.14 0.71 -11.91
N ARG A 101 1.08 -0.09 -12.10
CA ARG A 101 0.68 -0.60 -13.43
C ARG A 101 0.11 0.47 -14.37
N SER A 102 -0.35 1.58 -13.82
CA SER A 102 -1.02 2.65 -14.56
C SER A 102 -0.93 3.94 -13.76
N ALA A 103 -0.55 5.03 -14.44
CA ALA A 103 -0.20 6.29 -13.80
C ALA A 103 -0.75 7.47 -14.60
N ASP A 104 -1.62 8.26 -13.97
CA ASP A 104 -1.86 9.63 -14.41
C ASP A 104 -0.64 10.46 -14.00
N ALA A 105 0.20 10.80 -14.98
CA ALA A 105 1.46 11.49 -14.74
C ALA A 105 1.31 12.91 -14.18
N PHE A 106 0.17 13.58 -14.42
CA PHE A 106 -0.03 14.97 -14.04
C PHE A 106 -0.73 15.10 -12.68
N LEU A 107 -1.80 14.33 -12.46
CA LEU A 107 -2.62 14.43 -11.25
C LEU A 107 -2.27 13.35 -10.21
N GLY A 108 -1.97 12.13 -10.66
CA GLY A 108 -1.80 10.97 -9.78
C GLY A 108 -0.37 10.80 -9.26
N VAL A 109 0.62 10.85 -10.14
CA VAL A 109 2.02 10.54 -9.80
C VAL A 109 2.58 11.42 -8.68
N PRO A 110 2.37 12.75 -8.64
CA PRO A 110 2.85 13.56 -7.53
C PRO A 110 2.33 13.08 -6.16
N PHE A 111 1.04 12.70 -6.10
CA PHE A 111 0.44 12.13 -4.90
C PHE A 111 1.01 10.75 -4.57
N ASN A 112 1.21 9.90 -5.59
CA ASN A 112 1.77 8.56 -5.41
C ASN A 112 3.20 8.60 -4.85
N ILE A 113 4.05 9.49 -5.37
CA ILE A 113 5.42 9.68 -4.87
C ILE A 113 5.40 10.13 -3.42
N ALA A 114 4.61 11.17 -3.10
CA ALA A 114 4.53 11.68 -1.73
C ALA A 114 4.00 10.62 -0.75
N SER A 115 2.97 9.87 -1.14
CA SER A 115 2.36 8.82 -0.31
C SER A 115 3.34 7.71 0.04
N TYR A 116 4.09 7.19 -0.94
CA TYR A 116 5.03 6.10 -0.70
C TYR A 116 6.36 6.55 -0.08
N ALA A 117 6.81 7.78 -0.35
CA ALA A 117 7.92 8.38 0.40
C ALA A 117 7.56 8.54 1.87
N LEU A 118 6.34 9.03 2.18
CA LEU A 118 5.85 9.15 3.55
C LEU A 118 5.71 7.78 4.22
N LEU A 119 5.18 6.77 3.53
CA LEU A 119 5.11 5.40 4.03
C LEU A 119 6.51 4.87 4.37
N THR A 120 7.50 5.11 3.51
CA THR A 120 8.89 4.69 3.73
C THR A 120 9.47 5.36 4.99
N LEU A 121 9.23 6.66 5.18
CA LEU A 121 9.62 7.39 6.39
C LEU A 121 8.97 6.81 7.65
N MET A 122 7.66 6.54 7.60
CA MET A 122 6.91 5.98 8.72
C MET A 122 7.42 4.59 9.11
N VAL A 123 7.65 3.71 8.13
CA VAL A 123 8.16 2.36 8.38
C VAL A 123 9.57 2.43 8.95
N ALA A 124 10.46 3.23 8.35
CA ALA A 124 11.82 3.42 8.83
C ALA A 124 11.83 3.87 10.31
N GLN A 125 10.99 4.84 10.66
CA GLN A 125 10.86 5.34 12.03
C GLN A 125 10.45 4.24 13.03
N VAL A 126 9.45 3.40 12.70
CA VAL A 126 8.98 2.36 13.63
C VAL A 126 9.86 1.10 13.65
N THR A 127 10.86 1.04 12.76
CA THR A 127 11.86 -0.04 12.68
C THR A 127 13.26 0.42 13.09
N ASP A 128 13.44 1.66 13.56
CA ASP A 128 14.74 2.25 13.93
C ASP A 128 15.78 2.20 12.79
N LEU A 129 15.33 2.54 11.58
CA LEU A 129 16.15 2.63 10.38
C LEU A 129 16.13 4.07 9.83
N GLU A 130 17.15 4.42 9.06
CA GLU A 130 17.16 5.66 8.28
C GLU A 130 16.40 5.45 6.96
N ALA A 131 15.47 6.35 6.61
CA ALA A 131 14.82 6.29 5.30
C ALA A 131 15.81 6.68 4.19
N HIS A 132 15.80 5.93 3.08
CA HIS A 132 16.79 6.10 2.01
C HIS A 132 16.14 6.33 0.65
N GLU A 133 16.02 5.30 -0.18
CA GLU A 133 15.53 5.46 -1.55
C GLU A 133 14.07 5.04 -1.68
N PHE A 134 13.28 5.89 -2.33
CA PHE A 134 12.01 5.50 -2.91
C PHE A 134 12.17 5.32 -4.42
N ILE A 135 12.00 4.10 -4.91
CA ILE A 135 12.10 3.72 -6.32
C ILE A 135 10.69 3.53 -6.88
N HIS A 136 10.33 4.30 -7.89
CA HIS A 136 9.01 4.25 -8.52
C HIS A 136 9.10 3.63 -9.92
N ALA A 137 8.68 2.38 -10.05
CA ALA A 137 8.59 1.67 -11.31
C ALA A 137 7.17 1.77 -11.89
N PHE A 138 7.10 2.06 -13.18
CA PHE A 138 5.85 2.17 -13.93
C PHE A 138 5.70 0.98 -14.90
N GLY A 139 4.45 0.63 -15.21
CA GLY A 139 4.10 -0.34 -16.27
C GLY A 139 4.22 0.21 -17.68
#